data_AF-A0AA43C5X2-F1
#
_entry.id   AF-A0AA43C5X2-F1
#
_cell.length_a   1.000
_cell.length_b   1.000
_cell.length_c   1.000
_cell.angle_alpha   90.00
_cell.angle_beta   90.00
_cell.angle_gamma   90.00
#
_symmetry.space_group_name_H-M   'P 1'
#
loop_
_entity.id
_entity.type
_entity.pdbx_description
1 polymer ?
#
loop_
_entity_poly.entity_id
_entity_poly.type
_entity_poly.pdbx_seq_one_letter_code
_entity_poly.pdbx_strand_id
1 'polypeptide(L)' 'MKATLTSKGQITIPAAIRRRLGLEPGQVLEFDESAPCLMAVPVFDEQAMRALVGCAGGRLAKTADEWLADTRGPTLDEEP' A
#
# COMPACT_ATOMS: atom_id res chain seq x y z
N MET A 1 0.76 1.27 -24.26
CA MET A 1 1.40 2.52 -23.77
C MET A 1 2.92 2.32 -23.83
N LYS A 2 3.70 3.35 -24.16
CA LYS A 2 5.16 3.28 -24.32
C LYS A 2 5.81 4.46 -23.58
N ALA A 3 7.03 4.29 -23.10
CA ALA A 3 7.86 5.35 -22.54
C ALA A 3 9.24 5.27 -23.18
N THR A 4 9.91 6.41 -23.32
CA THR A 4 11.25 6.50 -23.92
C THR A 4 12.29 6.61 -22.81
N LEU A 5 13.37 5.84 -22.93
CA LEU A 5 14.55 5.96 -22.08
C LEU A 5 15.32 7.23 -22.47
N THR A 6 15.58 8.10 -21.50
CA THR A 6 16.37 9.31 -21.75
C THR A 6 17.86 8.96 -21.90
N SER A 7 18.67 9.91 -22.41
CA SER A 7 20.13 9.76 -22.49
C SER A 7 20.80 9.55 -21.12
N LYS A 8 20.12 9.94 -20.03
CA LYS A 8 20.58 9.72 -18.65
C LYS A 8 20.13 8.37 -18.07
N GLY A 9 19.50 7.51 -18.86
CA GLY A 9 19.00 6.21 -18.41
C GLY A 9 17.72 6.29 -17.56
N GLN A 10 16.97 7.39 -17.63
CA GLN A 10 15.73 7.55 -16.86
C GLN A 10 14.52 7.20 -17.72
N ILE A 11 13.51 6.57 -17.11
CA ILE A 11 12.19 6.41 -17.72
C ILE A 11 11.16 7.25 -16.97
N THR A 12 10.20 7.82 -17.69
CA THR A 12 9.06 8.50 -17.08
C THR A 12 7.88 7.54 -16.99
N ILE A 13 7.33 7.36 -15.79
CA ILE A 13 6.11 6.57 -15.59
C ILE A 13 4.90 7.44 -15.99
N PRO A 14 4.10 7.07 -17.01
CA PRO A 14 2.94 7.86 -17.44
C PRO A 14 1.88 8.04 -16.35
N ALA A 15 1.15 9.16 -16.37
CA ALA A 15 0.20 9.53 -15.32
C ALA A 15 -0.88 8.46 -15.04
N ALA A 16 -1.38 7.79 -16.08
CA ALA A 16 -2.36 6.72 -15.92
C ALA A 16 -1.81 5.52 -15.12
N ILE A 17 -0.54 5.17 -15.34
CA ILE A 17 0.12 4.08 -14.60
C ILE A 17 0.39 4.51 -13.16
N ARG A 18 0.91 5.73 -12.95
CA ARG A 18 1.14 6.27 -11.59
C ARG A 18 -0.12 6.22 -10.74
N ARG A 19 -1.24 6.74 -11.26
CA ARG A 19 -2.53 6.74 -10.54
C ARG A 19 -3.03 5.31 -10.27
N ARG A 20 -2.90 4.41 -11.24
CA ARG A 20 -3.35 3.01 -11.07
C ARG A 20 -2.51 2.26 -10.02
N LEU A 21 -1.23 2.58 -9.92
CA LEU A 21 -0.29 1.94 -8.98
C LEU A 21 -0.14 2.71 -7.66
N GLY A 22 -0.85 3.83 -7.47
CA GLY A 22 -0.71 4.66 -6.26
C GLY A 22 0.67 5.29 -6.08
N LEU A 23 1.39 5.54 -7.19
CA LEU A 23 2.74 6.11 -7.14
C LEU A 23 2.71 7.63 -7.01
N GLU A 24 3.42 8.15 -6.02
CA GLU A 24 3.52 9.57 -5.70
C GLU A 24 4.96 10.10 -5.89
N PRO A 25 5.12 11.40 -6.20
CA PRO A 25 6.45 12.02 -6.26
C PRO A 25 7.20 11.88 -4.93
N GLY A 26 8.47 11.51 -4.99
CA GLY A 26 9.34 11.35 -3.80
C GLY A 26 9.37 9.94 -3.21
N GLN A 27 8.52 9.03 -3.68
CA GLN A 27 8.62 7.62 -3.30
C GLN A 27 9.89 6.97 -3.87
N VAL A 28 10.49 6.10 -3.06
CA VAL A 28 11.64 5.27 -3.46
C VAL A 28 11.09 3.96 -4.01
N LEU A 29 11.60 3.54 -5.16
CA LEU A 29 11.30 2.24 -5.75
C LEU A 29 12.57 1.38 -5.72
N GLU A 30 12.44 0.12 -5.33
CA GLU A 30 13.49 -0.89 -5.41
C GLU A 30 13.30 -1.68 -6.69
N PHE A 31 14.38 -1.81 -7.49
CA PHE A 31 14.38 -2.61 -8.71
C PHE A 31 14.82 -4.03 -8.39
N ASP A 32 14.10 -5.00 -8.97
CA ASP A 32 14.52 -6.40 -8.93
C ASP A 32 15.34 -6.72 -10.18
N GLU A 33 16.66 -6.85 -10.00
CA GLU A 33 17.60 -7.19 -11.08
C GLU A 33 17.50 -8.65 -11.53
N SER A 34 16.90 -9.52 -10.72
CA SER A 34 16.71 -10.94 -11.05
C SER A 34 15.42 -11.20 -11.82
N ALA A 35 14.52 -10.22 -11.88
CA ALA A 35 13.25 -10.34 -12.57
C ALA A 35 13.43 -10.51 -14.09
N PRO A 36 12.58 -11.31 -14.76
CA PRO A 36 12.63 -11.50 -16.21
C PRO A 36 12.18 -10.25 -17.00
N CYS A 37 11.76 -9.20 -16.29
CA CYS A 37 11.28 -7.94 -16.84
C CYS A 37 11.66 -6.78 -15.90
N LEU A 38 11.50 -5.55 -16.38
CA LEU A 38 11.73 -4.36 -15.55
C LEU A 38 10.67 -4.29 -14.45
N MET A 39 11.03 -4.78 -13.26
CA MET A 39 10.19 -4.79 -12.08
C MET A 39 10.75 -3.81 -11.06
N ALA A 40 9.86 -2.99 -10.50
CA ALA A 40 10.18 -2.12 -9.38
C ALA A 40 8.99 -2.04 -8.43
N VAL A 41 9.27 -2.09 -7.13
CA VAL A 41 8.26 -2.04 -6.08
C VAL A 41 8.52 -0.86 -5.13
N PRO A 42 7.48 -0.22 -4.58
CA PRO A 42 7.66 0.81 -3.56
C PRO A 42 8.41 0.25 -2.35
N VAL A 43 9.44 0.96 -1.92
CA VAL A 43 10.14 0.63 -0.67
C VAL A 43 9.25 0.98 0.49
N PHE A 44 9.05 0.01 1.37
CA PHE A 44 8.27 0.15 2.57
C PHE A 44 9.16 0.20 3.81
N ASP A 45 9.04 1.25 4.61
CA ASP A 45 9.71 1.31 5.90
C ASP A 45 8.93 0.50 6.93
N GLU A 46 9.36 -0.75 7.08
CA GLU A 46 8.76 -1.69 8.01
C GLU A 46 8.91 -1.25 9.47
N GLN A 47 10.01 -0.59 9.84
CA GLN A 47 10.21 -0.12 11.21
C GLN A 47 9.28 1.04 11.52
N ALA A 48 9.16 2.01 10.60
CA ALA A 48 8.20 3.11 10.74
C ALA A 48 6.77 2.59 10.86
N MET A 49 6.37 1.60 10.06
CA MET A 49 5.06 0.96 10.21
C MET A 49 4.90 0.28 11.57
N ARG A 50 5.88 -0.52 11.99
CA ARG A 50 5.83 -1.24 13.27
C ARG A 50 5.74 -0.27 14.45
N ALA A 51 6.39 0.88 14.37
CA ALA A 51 6.32 1.92 15.39
C ALA A 51 4.92 2.55 15.54
N LEU A 52 4.05 2.44 14.54
CA LEU A 52 2.67 2.90 14.61
C LEU A 52 1.71 1.87 15.22
N VAL A 53 2.11 0.59 15.29
CA VAL A 53 1.28 -0.47 15.86
C VAL A 53 1.04 -0.19 17.34
N GLY A 54 -0.24 -0.11 17.74
CA GLY A 54 -0.64 0.18 19.13
C GLY A 54 -0.65 1.66 19.51
N CYS A 55 -0.21 2.57 18.64
CA CYS A 55 -0.22 4.02 18.89
C CYS A 55 -1.62 4.66 18.70
N ALA A 56 -2.58 3.95 18.12
CA ALA A 56 -3.96 4.42 17.95
C ALA A 56 -4.75 4.32 19.26
N GLY A 57 -4.43 5.19 20.23
CA GLY A 57 -5.20 5.35 21.46
C GLY A 57 -6.37 6.33 21.31
N GLY A 58 -7.36 6.24 22.22
CA GLY A 58 -8.45 7.22 22.31
C GLY A 58 -9.60 6.98 21.32
N ARG A 59 -10.04 8.02 20.60
CA ARG A 59 -11.29 8.03 19.80
C ARG A 59 -11.32 7.07 18.59
N LEU A 60 -10.17 6.47 18.24
CA LEU A 60 -10.00 5.47 17.19
C LEU A 60 -9.77 4.06 17.74
N ALA A 61 -9.67 3.90 19.06
CA ALA A 61 -9.35 2.64 19.72
C ALA A 61 -10.61 1.78 19.85
N LYS A 62 -11.11 1.28 18.72
CA LYS A 62 -11.98 0.10 18.76
C LYS A 62 -11.12 -1.10 19.12
N THR A 63 -11.58 -1.88 20.09
CA THR A 63 -11.05 -3.20 20.40
C THR A 63 -11.21 -4.14 19.20
N ALA A 64 -10.46 -5.23 19.19
CA ALA A 64 -10.60 -6.26 18.16
C ALA A 64 -12.06 -6.75 18.06
N ASP A 65 -12.75 -6.92 19.19
CA ASP A 65 -14.14 -7.38 19.22
C ASP A 65 -15.11 -6.36 18.60
N GLU A 66 -14.92 -5.08 18.89
CA GLU A 66 -15.73 -4.00 18.28
C GLU A 66 -15.52 -3.91 16.76
N TRP A 67 -14.29 -4.09 16.28
CA TRP A 67 -14.01 -4.16 14.85
C TRP A 67 -14.66 -5.39 14.19
N LEU A 68 -14.62 -6.54 14.87
CA LEU A 68 -15.22 -7.77 14.35
C LEU A 68 -16.74 -7.68 14.31
N ALA A 69 -17.37 -7.09 15.34
CA ALA A 69 -18.82 -6.87 15.34
C ALA A 69 -19.26 -5.93 14.20
N ASP A 70 -18.52 -4.85 13.95
CA ASP A 70 -18.87 -3.85 12.93
C ASP A 70 -18.70 -4.37 11.49
N THR A 71 -17.81 -5.34 11.27
CA THR A 71 -17.44 -5.81 9.92
C THR A 71 -17.97 -7.20 9.57
N ARG A 72 -18.31 -8.06 10.55
CA ARG A 72 -18.75 -9.44 10.28
C ARG A 72 -20.19 -9.57 9.77
N GLY A 73 -21.00 -8.52 9.86
CA GLY A 73 -22.44 -8.60 9.56
C GLY A 73 -23.22 -9.34 10.64
N PRO A 74 -24.57 -9.45 10.51
CA PRO A 74 -25.41 -10.00 11.57
C PRO A 74 -25.08 -11.47 11.86
N THR A 75 -24.87 -11.80 13.14
CA THR A 75 -24.76 -13.16 13.63
C THR A 75 -26.12 -13.86 13.45
N LEU A 76 -26.11 -15.09 12.93
CA LEU A 76 -27.33 -15.87 12.60
C LEU A 76 -28.14 -16.35 13.83
N ASP A 77 -27.82 -15.87 15.04
CA ASP A 77 -28.35 -16.40 16.30
C ASP A 77 -29.40 -15.50 16.97
N GLU A 78 -29.97 -14.53 16.24
CA GLU A 78 -31.16 -13.79 16.68
C GLU A 78 -32.32 -14.03 15.70
N GLU A 79 -32.86 -15.25 15.69
CA GLU A 79 -34.28 -15.45 15.35
C GLU A 79 -35.07 -15.75 16.64
N PRO A 80 -36.24 -15.11 16.82
CA PRO A 80 -37.05 -15.19 18.05
C PRO A 80 -37.70 -16.55 18.31
#